data_AF-A0A9P0ZQ98-F1
#
_entry.id   AF-A0A9P0ZQ98-F1
#
_cell.length_a   1.000
_cell.length_b   1.000
_cell.length_c   1.000
_cell.angle_alpha   90.00
_cell.angle_beta   90.00
_cell.angle_gamma   90.00
#
_symmetry.space_group_name_H-M   'P 1'
#
loop_
_entity.id
_entity.type
_entity.pdbx_description
1 polymer ?
#
loop_
_entity_poly.entity_id
_entity_poly.type
_entity_poly.pdbx_seq_one_letter_code
_entity_poly.pdbx_strand_id
1 'polypeptide(L)'
;MLKYGDSLYRCKSLKIAALGRMCTVIKRITPSLAYLEQIRQHMARLPSIDPNTRTLLICGYPNVGKSSFINKITRADVDVQPYAFTTKSLFVGHTDYKYLRYQVIDTPGILDRPFEDRNIIEMCSITALAHLRAAVLFFLDISGSCGYSIEQQSALFHSIKSLFMNKPLVIVCNKTDLQPLDGISEEDKKLVMQMKEEAMKTVIGQGGEATDDQGVLLTMSALTEEGVISVKNAACERLLNQRVEVKMKSKKLNDCLNRFHVAMPKPCDQKERPVCIPQAVLEARAKKAVEVAEKEKKKLERDLENENGGAGVYSAKLSKHYILADDSWKDDVMPEILDGHNVFDFIDPDILQRLEELEKEEGLRQEQGDEGVLEMEGGPELTSEEKATLAEIRKRKSLLIQQHRIKKSTAESRPTVPRKFDKDKKYTSERMGRQLSGLGLDPTLAVKRARSKSRGRKRERSLSGMGDSMDVDGDEETPNKKKLKLMLSRSRSRSRSRSKSRLPNELVPGEGFKDTAQKSKAIDLAKNSFKVRNKAACKGEGDRTIPNLKPKHLFSGKRSNGKTQRR
;
A
#
# COMPACT_ATOMS: atom_id res chain seq x y z
N MET A 1 20.04 -49.07 -17.23
CA MET A 1 21.06 -49.10 -18.30
C MET A 1 22.26 -48.23 -17.98
N LEU A 2 22.16 -46.89 -17.95
CA LEU A 2 23.34 -46.03 -17.73
C LEU A 2 24.01 -46.18 -16.35
N LYS A 3 23.23 -46.51 -15.30
CA LYS A 3 23.72 -46.75 -13.92
C LYS A 3 24.74 -47.89 -13.80
N TYR A 4 24.78 -48.81 -14.77
CA TYR A 4 25.69 -49.96 -14.80
C TYR A 4 26.76 -49.83 -15.91
N GLY A 5 27.02 -48.60 -16.37
CA GLY A 5 28.08 -48.34 -17.33
C GLY A 5 29.46 -48.46 -16.68
N ASP A 6 30.29 -49.34 -17.24
CA ASP A 6 31.64 -49.69 -16.77
C ASP A 6 32.75 -48.78 -17.34
N SER A 7 32.47 -48.09 -18.44
CA SER A 7 33.41 -47.25 -19.17
C SER A 7 32.74 -45.99 -19.72
N LEU A 8 33.53 -44.93 -19.91
CA LEU A 8 33.05 -43.69 -20.52
C LEU A 8 32.48 -43.93 -21.92
N TYR A 9 33.09 -44.83 -22.70
CA TYR A 9 32.62 -45.20 -24.03
C TYR A 9 31.22 -45.83 -23.98
N ARG A 10 31.00 -46.83 -23.11
CA ARG A 10 29.69 -47.49 -22.94
C ARG A 10 28.61 -46.50 -22.49
N CYS A 11 28.94 -45.61 -21.56
CA CYS A 11 28.04 -44.53 -21.13
C CYS A 11 27.70 -43.56 -22.28
N LYS A 12 28.70 -43.16 -23.09
CA LYS A 12 28.50 -42.29 -24.26
C LYS A 12 27.58 -42.94 -25.29
N SER A 13 27.78 -44.22 -25.61
CA SER A 13 26.94 -44.96 -26.57
C SER A 13 25.50 -45.10 -26.10
N LEU A 14 25.26 -45.41 -24.82
CA LEU A 14 23.91 -45.46 -24.24
C LEU A 14 23.22 -44.09 -24.27
N LYS A 15 23.95 -43.00 -24.01
CA LYS A 15 23.43 -41.62 -24.13
C LYS A 15 23.02 -41.30 -25.56
N ILE A 16 23.88 -41.60 -26.55
CA ILE A 16 23.60 -41.35 -27.97
C ILE A 16 22.39 -42.18 -28.41
N ALA A 17 22.30 -43.45 -28.03
CA ALA A 17 21.15 -44.29 -28.36
C ALA A 17 19.84 -43.80 -27.74
N ALA A 18 19.87 -43.29 -26.49
CA ALA A 18 18.69 -42.69 -25.86
C ALA A 18 18.24 -41.42 -26.57
N LEU A 19 19.16 -40.48 -26.84
CA LEU A 19 18.86 -39.24 -27.58
C LEU A 19 18.40 -39.55 -29.01
N GLY A 20 19.03 -40.51 -29.69
CA GLY A 20 18.63 -40.96 -31.01
C GLY A 20 17.20 -41.50 -31.03
N ARG A 21 16.83 -42.37 -30.08
CA ARG A 21 15.44 -42.85 -29.94
C ARG A 21 14.46 -41.73 -29.65
N MET A 22 14.81 -40.76 -28.80
CA MET A 22 13.98 -39.56 -28.56
C MET A 22 13.80 -38.75 -29.85
N CYS A 23 14.86 -38.50 -30.60
CA CYS A 23 14.80 -37.79 -31.88
C CYS A 23 13.96 -38.55 -32.92
N THR A 24 14.04 -39.88 -32.99
CA THR A 24 13.19 -40.68 -33.88
C THR A 24 11.71 -40.57 -33.53
N VAL A 25 11.38 -40.55 -32.23
CA VAL A 25 10.00 -40.31 -31.78
C VAL A 25 9.53 -38.91 -32.16
N ILE A 26 10.36 -37.88 -31.97
CA ILE A 26 10.03 -36.50 -32.36
C ILE A 26 9.82 -36.40 -33.87
N LYS A 27 10.73 -36.97 -34.68
CA LYS A 27 10.64 -36.98 -36.15
C LYS A 27 9.35 -37.65 -36.65
N ARG A 28 8.87 -38.68 -35.94
CA ARG A 28 7.60 -39.35 -36.27
C ARG A 28 6.39 -38.45 -36.02
N ILE A 29 6.45 -37.52 -35.07
CA ILE A 29 5.35 -36.62 -34.67
C ILE A 29 5.39 -35.28 -35.43
N THR A 30 6.46 -35.01 -36.19
CA THR A 30 6.62 -33.76 -36.98
C THR A 30 5.36 -33.35 -37.78
N PRO A 31 4.63 -34.24 -38.49
CA PRO A 31 3.42 -33.85 -39.20
C PRO A 31 2.32 -33.31 -38.28
N SER A 32 2.14 -33.90 -37.09
CA SER A 32 1.17 -33.42 -36.10
C SER A 32 1.57 -32.07 -35.51
N LEU A 33 2.87 -31.83 -35.29
CA LEU A 33 3.36 -30.53 -34.82
C LEU A 33 3.15 -29.44 -35.87
N ALA A 34 3.38 -29.74 -37.15
CA ALA A 34 3.11 -28.81 -38.24
C ALA A 34 1.62 -28.46 -38.32
N TYR A 35 0.73 -29.46 -38.18
CA TYR A 35 -0.71 -29.25 -38.13
C TYR A 35 -1.14 -28.41 -36.92
N LEU A 36 -0.61 -28.69 -35.73
CA LEU A 36 -0.90 -27.90 -34.52
C LEU A 36 -0.43 -26.45 -34.65
N GLU A 37 0.71 -26.20 -35.31
CA GLU A 37 1.18 -24.82 -35.56
C GLU A 37 0.25 -24.09 -36.53
N GLN A 38 -0.25 -24.75 -37.58
CA GLN A 38 -1.26 -24.17 -38.47
C GLN A 38 -2.54 -23.81 -37.72
N ILE A 39 -3.04 -24.72 -36.87
CA ILE A 39 -4.21 -24.45 -36.02
C ILE A 39 -3.92 -23.28 -35.07
N ARG A 40 -2.77 -23.25 -34.42
CA ARG A 40 -2.40 -22.18 -33.48
C ARG A 40 -2.40 -20.81 -34.16
N GLN A 41 -1.84 -20.72 -35.36
CA GLN A 41 -1.83 -19.48 -36.15
C GLN A 41 -3.25 -19.04 -36.53
N HIS A 42 -4.12 -19.98 -36.90
CA HIS A 42 -5.53 -19.69 -37.21
C HIS A 42 -6.32 -19.27 -35.96
N MET A 43 -6.20 -20.02 -34.86
CA MET A 43 -6.88 -19.75 -33.58
C MET A 43 -6.46 -18.39 -33.00
N ALA A 44 -5.20 -17.97 -33.18
CA ALA A 44 -4.73 -16.68 -32.70
C ALA A 44 -5.42 -15.48 -33.38
N ARG A 45 -5.97 -15.67 -34.60
CA ARG A 45 -6.68 -14.63 -35.35
C ARG A 45 -8.19 -14.64 -35.10
N LEU A 46 -8.72 -15.64 -34.40
CA LEU A 46 -10.15 -15.70 -34.13
C LEU A 46 -10.57 -14.54 -33.22
N PRO A 47 -11.70 -13.88 -33.51
CA PRO A 47 -12.17 -12.80 -32.66
C PRO A 47 -12.61 -13.34 -31.30
N SER A 48 -12.42 -12.54 -30.25
CA SER A 48 -12.94 -12.84 -28.93
C SER A 48 -14.43 -12.51 -28.88
N ILE A 49 -15.26 -13.54 -28.68
CA ILE A 49 -16.71 -13.41 -28.54
C ILE A 49 -17.08 -13.90 -27.15
N ASP A 50 -17.85 -13.09 -26.40
CA ASP A 50 -18.41 -13.53 -25.12
C ASP A 50 -19.90 -13.88 -25.33
N PRO A 51 -20.28 -15.18 -25.28
CA PRO A 51 -21.64 -15.62 -25.56
C PRO A 51 -22.69 -15.12 -24.55
N ASN A 52 -22.27 -14.65 -23.37
CA ASN A 52 -23.17 -14.16 -22.34
C ASN A 52 -23.37 -12.64 -22.39
N THR A 53 -22.51 -11.91 -23.11
CA THR A 53 -22.67 -10.45 -23.28
C THR A 53 -23.80 -10.12 -24.25
N ARG A 54 -24.15 -8.83 -24.34
CA ARG A 54 -25.22 -8.35 -25.21
C ARG A 54 -24.70 -8.36 -26.64
N THR A 55 -25.30 -9.21 -27.47
CA THR A 55 -24.84 -9.44 -28.83
C THR A 55 -25.96 -9.13 -29.81
N LEU A 56 -25.64 -8.44 -30.88
CA LEU A 56 -26.46 -8.29 -32.07
C LEU A 56 -25.86 -9.19 -33.15
N LEU A 57 -26.65 -10.07 -33.73
CA LEU A 57 -26.22 -10.99 -34.76
C LEU A 57 -26.88 -10.63 -36.07
N ILE A 58 -26.08 -10.36 -37.10
CA ILE A 58 -26.57 -9.92 -38.41
C ILE A 58 -26.60 -11.12 -39.35
N CYS A 59 -27.78 -11.47 -39.86
CA CYS A 59 -28.01 -12.63 -40.71
C CYS A 59 -28.80 -12.25 -41.97
N GLY A 60 -28.69 -13.07 -43.02
CA GLY A 60 -29.36 -12.85 -44.31
C GLY A 60 -28.55 -13.38 -45.49
N TYR A 61 -29.10 -13.26 -46.69
CA TYR A 61 -28.46 -13.71 -47.94
C TYR A 61 -27.12 -13.02 -48.20
N PRO A 62 -26.22 -13.59 -49.01
CA PRO A 62 -25.06 -12.87 -49.53
C PRO A 62 -25.45 -11.55 -50.22
N ASN A 63 -24.55 -10.57 -50.23
CA ASN A 63 -24.73 -9.28 -50.94
C ASN A 63 -25.92 -8.38 -50.53
N VAL A 64 -26.65 -8.69 -49.46
CA VAL A 64 -27.73 -7.85 -48.93
C VAL A 64 -27.24 -6.61 -48.16
N GLY A 65 -25.93 -6.47 -47.91
CA GLY A 65 -25.33 -5.30 -47.24
C GLY A 65 -25.09 -5.43 -45.73
N LYS A 66 -24.98 -6.66 -45.20
CA LYS A 66 -24.66 -6.93 -43.77
C LYS A 66 -23.34 -6.32 -43.32
N SER A 67 -22.28 -6.55 -44.09
CA SER A 67 -20.93 -6.06 -43.80
C SER A 67 -20.81 -4.52 -43.95
N SER A 68 -21.64 -3.92 -44.81
CA SER A 68 -21.75 -2.46 -44.88
C SER A 68 -22.41 -1.88 -43.62
N PHE A 69 -23.45 -2.54 -43.11
CA PHE A 69 -24.10 -2.10 -41.87
C PHE A 69 -23.14 -2.11 -40.67
N ILE A 70 -22.37 -3.18 -40.47
CA ILE A 70 -21.40 -3.26 -39.36
C ILE A 70 -20.36 -2.15 -39.41
N ASN A 71 -19.84 -1.80 -40.60
CA ASN A 71 -18.87 -0.69 -40.78
C ASN A 71 -19.49 0.68 -40.48
N LYS A 72 -20.81 0.85 -40.69
CA LYS A 72 -21.51 2.10 -40.37
C LYS A 72 -21.83 2.24 -38.88
N ILE A 73 -22.15 1.14 -38.20
CA ILE A 73 -22.56 1.18 -36.78
C ILE A 73 -21.40 0.99 -35.79
N THR A 74 -20.28 0.43 -36.25
CA THR A 74 -19.09 0.14 -35.44
C THR A 74 -17.83 0.66 -36.11
N ARG A 75 -16.70 0.65 -35.40
CA ARG A 75 -15.39 0.97 -35.97
C ARG A 75 -14.68 -0.27 -36.56
N ALA A 76 -15.41 -1.37 -36.79
CA ALA A 76 -14.85 -2.52 -37.46
C ALA A 76 -14.59 -2.18 -38.93
N ASP A 77 -13.53 -2.75 -39.49
CA ASP A 77 -13.18 -2.61 -40.90
C ASP A 77 -13.36 -3.98 -41.56
N VAL A 78 -14.56 -4.22 -42.09
CA VAL A 78 -14.92 -5.45 -42.79
C VAL A 78 -14.94 -5.17 -44.29
N ASP A 79 -14.27 -6.01 -45.07
CA ASP A 79 -14.26 -5.87 -46.53
C ASP A 79 -15.66 -6.01 -47.12
N VAL A 80 -16.06 -5.03 -47.94
CA VAL A 80 -17.32 -5.04 -48.67
C VAL A 80 -17.01 -5.13 -50.17
N GLN A 81 -17.47 -6.20 -50.81
CA GLN A 81 -17.29 -6.43 -52.23
C GLN A 81 -18.61 -6.92 -52.85
N PRO A 82 -18.84 -6.69 -54.16
CA PRO A 82 -20.12 -7.01 -54.80
C PRO A 82 -20.33 -8.52 -55.08
N TYR A 83 -19.32 -9.36 -54.84
CA TYR A 83 -19.41 -10.81 -55.03
C TYR A 83 -19.73 -11.55 -53.73
N ALA A 84 -20.50 -12.63 -53.84
CA ALA A 84 -20.92 -13.42 -52.68
C ALA A 84 -19.71 -14.01 -51.90
N PHE A 85 -19.92 -14.28 -50.61
CA PHE A 85 -18.92 -14.84 -49.69
C PHE A 85 -17.65 -13.99 -49.53
N THR A 86 -17.78 -12.65 -49.63
CA THR A 86 -16.72 -11.72 -49.19
C THR A 86 -16.31 -12.02 -47.75
N THR A 87 -17.30 -12.21 -46.88
CA THR A 87 -17.14 -12.53 -45.47
C THR A 87 -17.16 -14.04 -45.26
N LYS A 88 -15.99 -14.65 -44.98
CA LYS A 88 -15.83 -16.10 -44.78
C LYS A 88 -15.80 -16.55 -43.31
N SER A 89 -15.59 -15.61 -42.40
CA SER A 89 -15.52 -15.83 -40.95
C SER A 89 -16.44 -14.87 -40.23
N LEU A 90 -16.78 -15.16 -38.96
CA LEU A 90 -17.48 -14.20 -38.12
C LEU A 90 -16.58 -12.99 -37.85
N PHE A 91 -17.09 -11.79 -38.06
CA PHE A 91 -16.43 -10.55 -37.64
C PHE A 91 -17.18 -9.93 -36.49
N VAL A 92 -16.44 -9.27 -35.60
CA VAL A 92 -17.00 -8.67 -34.38
C VAL A 92 -16.68 -7.18 -34.38
N GLY A 93 -17.72 -6.37 -34.33
CA GLY A 93 -17.66 -4.95 -34.04
C GLY A 93 -18.17 -4.67 -32.63
N HIS A 94 -17.73 -3.56 -32.05
CA HIS A 94 -18.26 -3.07 -30.78
C HIS A 94 -18.97 -1.74 -31.00
N THR A 95 -20.14 -1.58 -30.37
CA THR A 95 -20.90 -0.33 -30.37
C THR A 95 -21.41 -0.05 -28.97
N ASP A 96 -21.56 1.23 -28.64
CA ASP A 96 -22.07 1.67 -27.35
C ASP A 96 -23.50 2.23 -27.52
N TYR A 97 -24.41 1.79 -26.66
CA TYR A 97 -25.81 2.24 -26.63
C TYR A 97 -26.33 2.29 -25.19
N LYS A 98 -27.00 3.39 -24.80
CA LYS A 98 -27.44 3.64 -23.41
C LYS A 98 -26.34 3.35 -22.37
N TYR A 99 -25.10 3.80 -22.65
CA TYR A 99 -23.90 3.59 -21.82
C TYR A 99 -23.50 2.12 -21.61
N LEU A 100 -24.01 1.20 -22.43
CA LEU A 100 -23.69 -0.22 -22.39
C LEU A 100 -22.98 -0.61 -23.68
N ARG A 101 -21.97 -1.48 -23.55
CA ARG A 101 -21.26 -2.06 -24.69
C ARG A 101 -22.03 -3.25 -25.25
N TYR A 102 -22.22 -3.23 -26.57
CA TYR A 102 -22.80 -4.30 -27.37
C TYR A 102 -21.74 -4.87 -28.32
N GLN A 103 -21.81 -6.19 -28.52
CA GLN A 103 -21.05 -6.88 -29.56
C GLN A 103 -21.94 -7.02 -30.78
N VAL A 104 -21.46 -6.64 -31.95
CA VAL A 104 -22.16 -6.75 -33.22
C VAL A 104 -21.39 -7.79 -34.02
N ILE A 105 -22.05 -8.88 -34.36
CA ILE A 105 -21.41 -9.99 -35.06
C ILE A 105 -21.98 -10.05 -36.48
N ASP A 106 -21.08 -9.86 -37.45
CA ASP A 106 -21.38 -10.08 -38.85
C ASP A 106 -21.18 -11.56 -39.19
N THR A 107 -22.17 -12.15 -39.83
CA THR A 107 -22.14 -13.56 -40.23
C THR A 107 -21.93 -13.69 -41.74
N PRO A 108 -21.18 -14.70 -42.20
CA PRO A 108 -21.22 -15.11 -43.60
C PRO A 108 -22.67 -15.32 -44.08
N GLY A 109 -22.93 -14.94 -45.34
CA GLY A 109 -24.26 -15.12 -45.94
C GLY A 109 -24.70 -16.58 -45.91
N ILE A 110 -25.96 -16.81 -45.55
CA ILE A 110 -26.57 -18.14 -45.49
C ILE A 110 -27.43 -18.32 -46.74
N LEU A 111 -27.37 -19.50 -47.36
CA LEU A 111 -28.25 -19.90 -48.46
C LEU A 111 -29.26 -20.93 -47.97
N ASP A 112 -30.41 -20.99 -48.64
CA ASP A 112 -31.44 -21.96 -48.31
C ASP A 112 -31.10 -23.34 -48.90
N ARG A 113 -30.32 -24.11 -48.11
CA ARG A 113 -29.92 -25.48 -48.42
C ARG A 113 -30.22 -26.40 -47.23
N PRO A 114 -30.48 -27.70 -47.47
CA PRO A 114 -30.59 -28.68 -46.39
C PRO A 114 -29.39 -28.63 -45.47
N PHE A 115 -29.60 -28.85 -44.17
CA PHE A 115 -28.54 -28.72 -43.15
C PHE A 115 -27.30 -29.59 -43.43
N GLU A 116 -27.49 -30.76 -44.04
CA GLU A 116 -26.42 -31.72 -44.33
C GLU A 116 -25.48 -31.25 -45.45
N ASP A 117 -25.99 -30.43 -46.38
CA ASP A 117 -25.27 -29.97 -47.56
C ASP A 117 -24.62 -28.59 -47.38
N ARG A 118 -24.66 -28.04 -46.16
CA ARG A 118 -24.14 -26.69 -45.88
C ARG A 118 -22.63 -26.69 -45.73
N ASN A 119 -22.00 -25.67 -46.30
CA ASN A 119 -20.57 -25.48 -46.22
C ASN A 119 -20.11 -25.12 -44.80
N ILE A 120 -18.84 -25.35 -44.49
CA ILE A 120 -18.22 -24.99 -43.20
C ILE A 120 -18.44 -23.50 -42.85
N ILE A 121 -18.41 -22.63 -43.87
CA ILE A 121 -18.64 -21.19 -43.74
C ILE A 121 -20.08 -20.90 -43.27
N GLU A 122 -21.07 -21.55 -43.86
CA GLU A 122 -22.48 -21.39 -43.50
C GLU A 122 -22.79 -22.01 -42.14
N MET A 123 -22.15 -23.15 -41.84
CA MET A 123 -22.22 -23.80 -40.52
C MET A 123 -21.69 -22.89 -39.41
N CYS A 124 -20.72 -22.02 -39.70
CA CYS A 124 -20.25 -21.01 -38.75
C CYS A 124 -21.37 -20.02 -38.37
N SER A 125 -22.12 -19.52 -39.36
CA SER A 125 -23.28 -18.64 -39.14
C SER A 125 -24.39 -19.34 -38.34
N ILE A 126 -24.67 -20.61 -38.64
CA ILE A 126 -25.67 -21.42 -37.91
C ILE A 126 -25.24 -21.67 -36.47
N THR A 127 -23.95 -21.95 -36.25
CA THR A 127 -23.38 -22.17 -34.91
C THR A 127 -23.50 -20.90 -34.06
N ALA A 128 -23.20 -19.74 -34.64
CA ALA A 128 -23.43 -18.44 -34.00
C ALA A 128 -24.92 -18.21 -33.70
N LEU A 129 -25.79 -18.48 -34.68
CA LEU A 129 -27.24 -18.39 -34.54
C LEU A 129 -27.81 -19.35 -33.50
N ALA A 130 -27.23 -20.51 -33.26
CA ALA A 130 -27.73 -21.46 -32.26
C ALA A 130 -27.27 -21.06 -30.86
N HIS A 131 -25.97 -20.84 -30.66
CA HIS A 131 -25.37 -20.76 -29.32
C HIS A 131 -25.34 -19.34 -28.71
N LEU A 132 -25.41 -18.28 -29.52
CA LEU A 132 -25.34 -16.92 -29.00
C LEU A 132 -26.70 -16.43 -28.49
N ARG A 133 -26.72 -15.85 -27.29
CA ARG A 133 -27.90 -15.17 -26.72
C ARG A 133 -27.98 -13.73 -27.23
N ALA A 134 -28.25 -13.62 -28.53
CA ALA A 134 -28.22 -12.38 -29.28
C ALA A 134 -29.61 -11.93 -29.73
N ALA A 135 -29.75 -10.64 -30.02
CA ALA A 135 -30.81 -10.17 -30.92
C ALA A 135 -30.41 -10.48 -32.35
N VAL A 136 -31.32 -11.06 -33.12
CA VAL A 136 -31.07 -11.41 -34.52
C VAL A 136 -31.65 -10.31 -35.40
N LEU A 137 -30.81 -9.74 -36.27
CA LEU A 137 -31.20 -8.83 -37.31
C LEU A 137 -31.19 -9.60 -38.63
N PHE A 138 -32.35 -9.82 -39.21
CA PHE A 138 -32.49 -10.48 -40.50
C PHE A 138 -32.57 -9.45 -41.62
N PHE A 139 -31.52 -9.35 -42.43
CA PHE A 139 -31.39 -8.41 -43.53
C PHE A 139 -32.02 -8.97 -44.80
N LEU A 140 -32.94 -8.19 -45.36
CA LEU A 140 -33.59 -8.39 -46.63
C LEU A 140 -33.14 -7.32 -47.62
N ASP A 141 -32.90 -7.71 -48.86
CA ASP A 141 -32.71 -6.78 -49.97
C ASP A 141 -34.00 -6.71 -50.79
N ILE A 142 -34.64 -5.55 -50.78
CA ILE A 142 -35.87 -5.27 -51.53
C ILE A 142 -35.58 -5.04 -53.01
N SER A 143 -34.40 -4.50 -53.35
CA SER A 143 -34.09 -4.05 -54.70
C SER A 143 -33.86 -5.18 -55.71
N GLY A 144 -33.68 -6.43 -55.23
CA GLY A 144 -33.29 -7.57 -56.06
C GLY A 144 -31.82 -7.55 -56.52
N SER A 145 -31.05 -6.50 -56.18
CA SER A 145 -29.66 -6.34 -56.62
C SER A 145 -28.69 -7.36 -55.99
N CYS A 146 -29.09 -8.07 -54.93
CA CYS A 146 -28.30 -9.16 -54.34
C CYS A 146 -28.22 -10.41 -55.23
N GLY A 147 -29.03 -10.51 -56.30
CA GLY A 147 -29.09 -11.65 -57.21
C GLY A 147 -30.06 -12.76 -56.80
N TYR A 148 -30.88 -12.52 -55.76
CA TYR A 148 -31.89 -13.47 -55.25
C TYR A 148 -33.24 -12.76 -55.08
N SER A 149 -34.33 -13.46 -55.38
CA SER A 149 -35.69 -12.91 -55.25
C SER A 149 -36.11 -12.77 -53.78
N ILE A 150 -37.11 -11.92 -53.51
CA ILE A 150 -37.69 -11.77 -52.16
C ILE A 150 -38.31 -13.09 -51.69
N GLU A 151 -38.91 -13.86 -52.60
CA GLU A 151 -39.41 -15.22 -52.32
C GLU A 151 -38.32 -16.14 -51.75
N GLN A 152 -37.15 -16.20 -52.38
CA GLN A 152 -36.02 -17.01 -51.90
C GLN A 152 -35.52 -16.52 -50.54
N GLN A 153 -35.45 -15.20 -50.35
CA GLN A 153 -35.08 -14.60 -49.06
C GLN A 153 -36.08 -14.96 -47.95
N SER A 154 -37.38 -15.00 -48.28
CA SER A 154 -38.43 -15.43 -47.36
C SER A 154 -38.37 -16.94 -47.06
N ALA A 155 -38.05 -17.78 -48.04
CA ALA A 155 -37.92 -19.22 -47.85
C ALA A 155 -36.81 -19.56 -46.84
N LEU A 156 -35.65 -18.89 -46.97
CA LEU A 156 -34.57 -19.01 -45.99
C LEU A 156 -35.03 -18.61 -44.58
N PHE A 157 -35.77 -17.50 -44.45
CA PHE A 157 -36.25 -17.06 -43.15
C PHE A 157 -37.11 -18.13 -42.47
N HIS A 158 -38.04 -18.73 -43.21
CA HIS A 158 -38.88 -19.81 -42.70
C HIS A 158 -38.07 -21.09 -42.40
N SER A 159 -37.03 -21.39 -43.16
CA SER A 159 -36.19 -22.58 -42.94
C SER A 159 -35.33 -22.47 -41.67
N ILE A 160 -34.82 -21.28 -41.34
CA ILE A 160 -34.02 -21.05 -40.13
C ILE A 160 -34.84 -20.56 -38.93
N LYS A 161 -36.16 -20.44 -39.08
CA LYS A 161 -37.11 -19.95 -38.05
C LYS A 161 -36.97 -20.65 -36.70
N SER A 162 -36.73 -21.95 -36.69
CA SER A 162 -36.56 -22.74 -35.47
C SER A 162 -35.36 -22.28 -34.62
N LEU A 163 -34.34 -21.65 -35.23
CA LEU A 163 -33.16 -21.14 -34.55
C LEU A 163 -33.39 -19.78 -33.87
N PHE A 164 -34.49 -19.10 -34.19
CA PHE A 164 -34.86 -17.81 -33.60
C PHE A 164 -35.64 -17.93 -32.29
N MET A 165 -35.93 -19.14 -31.83
CA MET A 165 -36.62 -19.34 -30.55
C MET A 165 -35.84 -18.71 -29.40
N ASN A 166 -36.55 -18.00 -28.51
CA ASN A 166 -36.00 -17.28 -27.36
C ASN A 166 -35.06 -16.11 -27.72
N LYS A 167 -35.09 -15.62 -28.96
CA LYS A 167 -34.24 -14.51 -29.43
C LYS A 167 -35.11 -13.37 -29.97
N PRO A 168 -34.82 -12.11 -29.62
CA PRO A 168 -35.53 -10.98 -30.19
C PRO A 168 -35.11 -10.83 -31.66
N LEU A 169 -36.11 -10.74 -32.53
CA LEU A 169 -35.93 -10.69 -33.98
C LEU A 169 -36.33 -9.31 -34.50
N VAL A 170 -35.52 -8.77 -35.41
CA VAL A 170 -35.78 -7.54 -36.16
C VAL A 170 -35.53 -7.83 -37.63
N ILE A 171 -36.50 -7.51 -38.48
CA ILE A 171 -36.40 -7.63 -39.93
C ILE A 171 -35.99 -6.27 -40.47
N VAL A 172 -34.91 -6.27 -41.25
CA VAL A 172 -34.27 -5.06 -41.76
C VAL A 172 -34.32 -5.10 -43.27
N CYS A 173 -35.07 -4.18 -43.85
CA CYS A 173 -35.18 -3.95 -45.28
C CYS A 173 -34.09 -2.98 -45.72
N ASN A 174 -33.05 -3.48 -46.37
CA ASN A 174 -31.91 -2.69 -46.83
C ASN A 174 -32.04 -2.31 -48.32
N LYS A 175 -31.21 -1.33 -48.74
CA LYS A 175 -31.16 -0.75 -50.10
C LYS A 175 -32.43 -0.04 -50.54
N THR A 176 -33.09 0.61 -49.57
CA THR A 176 -34.32 1.39 -49.81
C THR A 176 -34.11 2.62 -50.69
N ASP A 177 -32.86 3.04 -50.89
CA ASP A 177 -32.44 4.05 -51.86
C ASP A 177 -32.68 3.63 -53.31
N LEU A 178 -32.57 2.33 -53.61
CA LEU A 178 -32.84 1.80 -54.96
C LEU A 178 -34.33 1.52 -55.15
N GLN A 179 -34.96 0.89 -54.16
CA GLN A 179 -36.36 0.53 -54.21
C GLN A 179 -37.02 0.74 -52.84
N PRO A 180 -37.95 1.71 -52.70
CA PRO A 180 -38.66 1.92 -51.44
C PRO A 180 -39.67 0.80 -51.16
N LEU A 181 -39.99 0.58 -49.88
CA LEU A 181 -40.92 -0.48 -49.44
C LEU A 181 -42.31 -0.35 -50.08
N ASP A 182 -42.76 0.89 -50.33
CA ASP A 182 -44.06 1.17 -50.94
C ASP A 182 -44.09 0.84 -52.45
N GLY A 183 -42.92 0.78 -53.10
CA GLY A 183 -42.79 0.52 -54.54
C GLY A 183 -42.74 -0.96 -54.93
N ILE A 184 -42.85 -1.88 -53.99
CA ILE A 184 -42.76 -3.33 -54.25
C ILE A 184 -44.12 -3.89 -54.70
N SER A 185 -44.09 -5.00 -55.44
CA SER A 185 -45.28 -5.80 -55.79
C SER A 185 -46.12 -6.17 -54.56
N GLU A 186 -47.43 -6.28 -54.75
CA GLU A 186 -48.37 -6.71 -53.70
C GLU A 186 -48.07 -8.11 -53.15
N GLU A 187 -47.48 -8.99 -53.98
CA GLU A 187 -47.11 -10.36 -53.61
C GLU A 187 -45.90 -10.36 -52.66
N ASP A 188 -44.85 -9.63 -53.02
CA ASP A 188 -43.66 -9.50 -52.18
C ASP A 188 -43.95 -8.75 -50.87
N LYS A 189 -44.83 -7.74 -50.91
CA LYS A 189 -45.30 -7.05 -49.69
C LYS A 189 -45.98 -8.02 -48.74
N LYS A 190 -46.80 -8.94 -49.25
CA LYS A 190 -47.43 -9.99 -48.42
C LYS A 190 -46.38 -10.89 -47.78
N LEU A 191 -45.33 -11.28 -48.49
CA LEU A 191 -44.24 -12.09 -47.94
C LEU A 191 -43.50 -11.37 -46.81
N VAL A 192 -43.16 -10.10 -47.01
CA VAL A 192 -42.49 -9.28 -45.97
C VAL A 192 -43.40 -9.10 -44.75
N MET A 193 -44.70 -8.89 -44.96
CA MET A 193 -45.68 -8.79 -43.87
C MET A 193 -45.86 -10.12 -43.12
N GLN A 194 -45.87 -11.26 -43.82
CA GLN A 194 -45.86 -12.58 -43.19
C GLN A 194 -44.64 -12.74 -42.28
N MET A 195 -43.45 -12.38 -42.77
CA MET A 195 -42.24 -12.41 -41.94
C MET A 195 -42.35 -11.49 -40.72
N LYS A 196 -42.93 -10.29 -40.87
CA LYS A 196 -43.20 -9.37 -39.75
C LYS A 196 -44.12 -10.01 -38.70
N GLU A 197 -45.22 -10.64 -39.12
CA GLU A 197 -46.13 -11.33 -38.22
C GLU A 197 -45.45 -12.50 -37.50
N GLU A 198 -44.60 -13.25 -38.18
CA GLU A 198 -43.83 -14.33 -37.57
C GLU A 198 -42.80 -13.83 -36.56
N ALA A 199 -42.13 -12.72 -36.88
CA ALA A 199 -41.23 -12.03 -35.97
C ALA A 199 -41.95 -11.45 -34.75
N MET A 200 -43.25 -11.13 -34.87
CA MET A 200 -44.10 -10.75 -33.74
C MET A 200 -44.49 -11.96 -32.88
N LYS A 201 -44.83 -13.10 -33.49
CA LYS A 201 -45.20 -14.32 -32.75
C LYS A 201 -44.06 -14.85 -31.88
N THR A 202 -42.82 -14.79 -32.36
CA THR A 202 -41.64 -15.17 -31.56
C THR A 202 -41.43 -14.27 -30.34
N VAL A 203 -41.93 -13.02 -30.38
CA VAL A 203 -41.94 -12.08 -29.26
C VAL A 203 -43.08 -12.37 -28.27
N ILE A 204 -44.30 -12.63 -28.77
CA ILE A 204 -45.50 -12.86 -27.94
C ILE A 204 -45.41 -14.16 -27.12
N GLY A 205 -44.80 -15.22 -27.66
CA GLY A 205 -44.59 -16.48 -26.94
C GLY A 205 -43.70 -16.39 -25.69
N GLN A 206 -43.07 -15.23 -25.44
CA GLN A 206 -42.13 -15.01 -24.34
C GLN A 206 -42.68 -14.16 -23.19
N GLY A 207 -43.97 -13.80 -23.21
CA GLY A 207 -44.65 -13.10 -22.10
C GLY A 207 -44.45 -11.58 -22.07
N GLY A 208 -43.98 -10.98 -23.17
CA GLY A 208 -43.98 -9.54 -23.35
C GLY A 208 -45.35 -9.01 -23.76
N GLU A 209 -45.77 -7.87 -23.22
CA GLU A 209 -46.85 -7.06 -23.78
C GLU A 209 -46.55 -6.73 -25.25
N ALA A 210 -47.58 -6.57 -26.07
CA ALA A 210 -47.47 -6.16 -27.47
C ALA A 210 -47.01 -4.70 -27.57
N THR A 211 -45.78 -4.40 -27.18
CA THR A 211 -45.20 -3.06 -27.30
C THR A 211 -44.68 -2.85 -28.72
N ASP A 212 -45.33 -1.91 -29.41
CA ASP A 212 -44.97 -1.21 -30.63
C ASP A 212 -44.64 -2.05 -31.88
N ASP A 213 -45.66 -2.16 -32.72
CA ASP A 213 -45.65 -2.70 -34.09
C ASP A 213 -44.60 -2.00 -35.00
N GLN A 214 -44.15 -0.80 -34.62
CA GLN A 214 -43.24 0.07 -35.36
C GLN A 214 -41.74 -0.35 -35.31
N GLY A 215 -41.36 -1.30 -34.45
CA GLY A 215 -39.94 -1.65 -34.24
C GLY A 215 -39.48 -2.99 -34.81
N VAL A 216 -40.36 -3.77 -35.45
CA VAL A 216 -40.06 -5.13 -35.94
C VAL A 216 -39.51 -5.09 -37.36
N LEU A 217 -40.16 -4.32 -38.22
CA LEU A 217 -39.83 -4.15 -39.62
C LEU A 217 -39.30 -2.74 -39.79
N LEU A 218 -38.04 -2.61 -40.16
CA LEU A 218 -37.38 -1.31 -40.32
C LEU A 218 -36.73 -1.25 -41.70
N THR A 219 -36.86 -0.10 -42.33
CA THR A 219 -36.16 0.23 -43.57
C THR A 219 -34.87 0.95 -43.27
N MET A 220 -33.83 0.67 -44.04
CA MET A 220 -32.57 1.40 -43.99
C MET A 220 -31.92 1.47 -45.37
N SER A 221 -30.98 2.40 -45.51
CA SER A 221 -29.99 2.41 -46.59
C SER A 221 -28.61 2.65 -46.01
N ALA A 222 -27.67 1.76 -46.34
CA ALA A 222 -26.26 1.94 -45.98
C ALA A 222 -25.56 3.02 -46.81
N LEU A 223 -26.15 3.43 -47.94
CA LEU A 223 -25.60 4.46 -48.82
C LEU A 223 -25.96 5.87 -48.32
N THR A 224 -27.23 6.12 -48.02
CA THR A 224 -27.71 7.42 -47.50
C THR A 224 -27.58 7.55 -45.99
N GLU A 225 -27.26 6.45 -45.29
CA GLU A 225 -27.22 6.32 -43.82
C GLU A 225 -28.57 6.52 -43.11
N GLU A 226 -29.65 6.63 -43.88
CA GLU A 226 -31.01 6.71 -43.36
C GLU A 226 -31.43 5.37 -42.74
N GLY A 227 -32.05 5.43 -41.56
CA GLY A 227 -32.55 4.24 -40.84
C GLY A 227 -31.49 3.36 -40.16
N VAL A 228 -30.19 3.58 -40.41
CA VAL A 228 -29.12 2.75 -39.80
C VAL A 228 -29.13 2.84 -38.26
N ILE A 229 -29.28 4.05 -37.73
CA ILE A 229 -29.29 4.29 -36.28
C ILE A 229 -30.60 3.80 -35.65
N SER A 230 -31.75 3.92 -36.34
CA SER A 230 -33.03 3.44 -35.81
C SER A 230 -33.04 1.92 -35.69
N VAL A 231 -32.51 1.19 -36.69
CA VAL A 231 -32.30 -0.27 -36.64
C VAL A 231 -31.44 -0.66 -35.45
N LYS A 232 -30.29 0.00 -35.26
CA LYS A 232 -29.41 -0.24 -34.11
C LYS A 232 -30.14 -0.04 -32.78
N ASN A 233 -30.85 1.07 -32.64
CA ASN A 233 -31.53 1.43 -31.40
C ASN A 233 -32.66 0.45 -31.09
N ALA A 234 -33.50 0.11 -32.07
CA ALA A 234 -34.60 -0.84 -31.90
C ALA A 234 -34.11 -2.25 -31.52
N ALA A 235 -33.05 -2.74 -32.16
CA ALA A 235 -32.47 -4.04 -31.84
C ALA A 235 -31.86 -4.06 -30.42
N CYS A 236 -31.13 -3.01 -30.04
CA CYS A 236 -30.57 -2.87 -28.69
C CYS A 236 -31.65 -2.78 -27.61
N GLU A 237 -32.70 -2.00 -27.85
CA GLU A 237 -33.80 -1.80 -26.91
C GLU A 237 -34.58 -3.08 -26.68
N ARG A 238 -34.90 -3.82 -27.75
CA ARG A 238 -35.55 -5.14 -27.64
C ARG A 238 -34.72 -6.14 -26.85
N LEU A 239 -33.41 -6.22 -27.14
CA LEU A 239 -32.51 -7.09 -26.39
C LEU A 239 -32.43 -6.69 -24.92
N LEU A 240 -32.42 -5.39 -24.64
CA LEU A 240 -32.36 -4.87 -23.29
C LEU A 240 -33.63 -5.22 -22.52
N ASN A 241 -34.82 -5.01 -23.10
CA ASN A 241 -36.10 -5.32 -22.48
C ASN A 241 -36.20 -6.80 -22.11
N GLN A 242 -35.89 -7.69 -23.05
CA GLN A 242 -35.88 -9.14 -22.80
C GLN A 242 -34.88 -9.52 -21.69
N ARG A 243 -33.67 -8.94 -21.69
CA ARG A 243 -32.66 -9.22 -20.66
C ARG A 243 -33.04 -8.67 -19.29
N VAL A 244 -33.70 -7.51 -19.23
CA VAL A 244 -34.22 -6.93 -18.00
C VAL A 244 -35.32 -7.83 -17.44
N GLU A 245 -36.24 -8.32 -18.28
CA GLU A 245 -37.30 -9.23 -17.86
C GLU A 245 -36.75 -10.54 -17.26
N VAL A 246 -35.77 -11.17 -17.95
CA VAL A 246 -35.07 -12.36 -17.43
C VAL A 246 -34.37 -12.06 -16.10
N LYS A 247 -33.81 -10.85 -15.95
CA LYS A 247 -33.14 -10.44 -14.71
C LYS A 247 -34.13 -10.10 -13.58
N MET A 248 -35.30 -9.55 -13.90
CA MET A 248 -36.40 -9.32 -12.95
C MET A 248 -36.92 -10.64 -12.37
N LYS A 249 -37.01 -11.70 -13.19
CA LYS A 249 -37.33 -13.06 -12.75
C LYS A 249 -36.23 -13.69 -11.87
N SER A 250 -35.02 -13.10 -11.82
CA SER A 250 -33.88 -13.64 -11.09
C SER A 250 -33.74 -13.06 -9.67
N LYS A 251 -33.29 -13.87 -8.71
CA LYS A 251 -33.04 -13.43 -7.32
C LYS A 251 -31.90 -12.40 -7.19
N LYS A 252 -31.03 -12.27 -8.20
CA LYS A 252 -29.87 -11.35 -8.20
C LYS A 252 -30.25 -9.88 -8.25
N LEU A 253 -31.51 -9.56 -8.53
CA LEU A 253 -31.99 -8.18 -8.54
C LEU A 253 -31.92 -7.57 -7.13
N ASN A 254 -32.21 -8.36 -6.10
CA ASN A 254 -32.21 -7.92 -4.70
C ASN A 254 -30.85 -7.36 -4.27
N ASP A 255 -29.75 -7.96 -4.72
CA ASP A 255 -28.39 -7.49 -4.42
C ASP A 255 -28.09 -6.09 -4.99
N CYS A 256 -28.80 -5.70 -6.05
CA CYS A 256 -28.60 -4.44 -6.76
C CYS A 256 -29.66 -3.37 -6.42
N LEU A 257 -30.71 -3.70 -5.68
CA LEU A 257 -31.82 -2.77 -5.37
C LEU A 257 -31.33 -1.48 -4.74
N ASN A 258 -30.33 -1.56 -3.85
CA ASN A 258 -29.74 -0.40 -3.19
C ASN A 258 -29.13 0.63 -4.18
N ARG A 259 -28.75 0.20 -5.40
CA ARG A 259 -28.20 1.08 -6.44
C ARG A 259 -29.29 1.78 -7.25
N PHE A 260 -30.48 1.17 -7.35
CA PHE A 260 -31.64 1.75 -8.04
C PHE A 260 -32.44 2.69 -7.13
N HIS A 261 -32.37 2.47 -5.82
CA HIS A 261 -33.05 3.30 -4.85
C HIS A 261 -32.41 4.69 -4.74
N VAL A 262 -33.10 5.70 -5.24
CA VAL A 262 -32.74 7.11 -5.04
C VAL A 262 -33.33 7.57 -3.70
N ALA A 263 -32.46 7.97 -2.76
CA ALA A 263 -32.91 8.45 -1.46
C ALA A 263 -33.59 9.81 -1.59
N MET A 264 -34.89 9.87 -1.28
CA MET A 264 -35.62 11.13 -1.20
C MET A 264 -35.42 11.75 0.19
N PRO A 265 -34.85 12.96 0.28
CA PRO A 265 -34.62 13.61 1.57
C PRO A 265 -35.97 13.94 2.22
N LYS A 266 -36.16 13.51 3.47
CA LYS A 266 -37.30 13.93 4.29
C LYS A 266 -37.07 15.35 4.79
N PRO A 267 -38.04 16.27 4.66
CA PRO A 267 -37.93 17.61 5.25
C PRO A 267 -37.69 17.49 6.76
N CYS A 268 -36.56 18.03 7.24
CA CYS A 268 -36.15 18.00 8.65
C CYS A 268 -36.17 19.41 9.26
N ASP A 269 -35.48 20.35 8.60
CA ASP A 269 -35.37 21.74 9.04
C ASP A 269 -36.11 22.66 8.05
N GLN A 270 -36.60 23.81 8.52
CA GLN A 270 -37.16 24.87 7.67
C GLN A 270 -36.07 25.78 7.03
N LYS A 271 -34.81 25.33 6.97
CA LYS A 271 -33.70 26.10 6.38
C LYS A 271 -33.54 25.77 4.90
N GLU A 272 -33.66 26.77 4.04
CA GLU A 272 -33.39 26.63 2.61
C GLU A 272 -31.89 26.47 2.34
N ARG A 273 -31.54 25.53 1.46
CA ARG A 273 -30.15 25.27 1.02
C ARG A 273 -30.09 25.36 -0.50
N PRO A 274 -30.10 26.58 -1.07
CA PRO A 274 -30.08 26.75 -2.52
C PRO A 274 -28.72 26.33 -3.11
N VAL A 275 -28.72 26.00 -4.40
CA VAL A 275 -27.48 25.70 -5.14
C VAL A 275 -26.72 27.01 -5.37
N CYS A 276 -25.53 27.15 -4.80
CA CYS A 276 -24.69 28.34 -4.98
C CYS A 276 -23.79 28.18 -6.22
N ILE A 277 -24.27 28.64 -7.39
CA ILE A 277 -23.47 28.73 -8.62
C ILE A 277 -23.11 30.20 -8.84
N PRO A 278 -21.81 30.58 -8.86
CA PRO A 278 -21.40 31.95 -9.10
C PRO A 278 -21.87 32.46 -10.47
N GLN A 279 -22.28 33.73 -10.52
CA GLN A 279 -22.80 34.37 -11.73
C GLN A 279 -21.83 34.28 -12.92
N ALA A 280 -20.52 34.43 -12.68
CA ALA A 280 -19.49 34.29 -13.70
C ALA A 280 -19.51 32.94 -14.42
N VAL A 281 -19.89 31.85 -13.74
CA VAL A 281 -19.99 30.50 -14.34
C VAL A 281 -21.24 30.39 -15.21
N LEU A 282 -22.35 31.00 -14.78
CA LEU A 282 -23.60 31.02 -15.55
C LEU A 282 -23.43 31.83 -16.83
N GLU A 283 -22.82 33.02 -16.74
CA GLU A 283 -22.51 33.85 -17.90
C GLU A 283 -21.51 33.16 -18.84
N ALA A 284 -20.47 32.51 -18.31
CA ALA A 284 -19.53 31.75 -19.14
C ALA A 284 -20.20 30.55 -19.84
N ARG A 285 -21.17 29.88 -19.20
CA ARG A 285 -21.96 28.82 -19.83
C ARG A 285 -22.87 29.37 -20.93
N ALA A 286 -23.50 30.52 -20.70
CA ALA A 286 -24.33 31.19 -21.69
C ALA A 286 -23.50 31.65 -22.90
N LYS A 287 -22.34 32.28 -22.68
CA LYS A 287 -21.41 32.68 -23.75
C LYS A 287 -20.89 31.48 -24.54
N LYS A 288 -20.48 30.39 -23.88
CA LYS A 288 -20.06 29.14 -24.55
C LYS A 288 -21.14 28.51 -25.42
N ALA A 289 -22.42 28.68 -25.07
CA ALA A 289 -23.52 28.17 -25.87
C ALA A 289 -23.74 29.01 -27.16
N VAL A 290 -23.36 30.28 -27.15
CA VAL A 290 -23.50 31.22 -28.30
C VAL A 290 -22.24 31.26 -29.17
N GLU A 291 -21.04 31.27 -28.58
CA GLU A 291 -19.73 31.47 -29.24
C GLU A 291 -19.09 30.18 -29.77
N VAL A 292 -19.87 29.14 -30.11
CA VAL A 292 -19.29 27.93 -30.75
C VAL A 292 -18.62 28.25 -32.10
N ALA A 293 -18.88 29.43 -32.68
CA ALA A 293 -18.43 29.83 -34.02
C ALA A 293 -17.06 30.55 -34.11
N GLU A 294 -16.58 31.26 -33.07
CA GLU A 294 -15.29 31.99 -33.14
C GLU A 294 -14.52 31.81 -31.83
N LYS A 295 -13.48 30.96 -31.83
CA LYS A 295 -12.67 30.69 -30.64
C LYS A 295 -11.29 31.30 -30.74
N GLU A 296 -11.07 32.42 -30.08
CA GLU A 296 -9.77 32.68 -29.45
C GLU A 296 -9.60 31.65 -28.32
N LYS A 297 -8.79 30.62 -28.56
CA LYS A 297 -8.49 29.62 -27.53
C LYS A 297 -7.69 30.30 -26.42
N LYS A 298 -8.26 30.39 -25.21
CA LYS A 298 -7.51 30.78 -24.01
C LYS A 298 -6.27 29.88 -23.90
N LYS A 299 -5.08 30.47 -23.91
CA LYS A 299 -3.83 29.73 -23.68
C LYS A 299 -3.89 29.03 -22.33
N LEU A 300 -3.77 27.71 -22.34
CA LEU A 300 -3.69 26.90 -21.13
C LEU A 300 -2.23 26.83 -20.67
N GLU A 301 -2.00 26.54 -19.39
CA GLU A 301 -0.62 26.38 -18.88
C GLU A 301 0.12 25.23 -19.58
N ARG A 302 -0.61 24.22 -20.08
CA ARG A 302 -0.04 23.15 -20.92
C ARG A 302 0.48 23.66 -22.26
N ASP A 303 -0.16 24.67 -22.84
CA ASP A 303 0.30 25.28 -24.08
C ASP A 303 1.57 26.10 -23.81
N LEU A 304 1.61 26.84 -22.69
CA LEU A 304 2.81 27.55 -22.23
C LEU A 304 3.97 26.61 -21.88
N GLU A 305 3.68 25.46 -21.29
CA GLU A 305 4.66 24.40 -21.04
C GLU A 305 5.27 23.90 -22.35
N ASN A 306 4.45 23.60 -23.36
CA ASN A 306 4.93 23.17 -24.67
C ASN A 306 5.75 24.25 -25.39
N GLU A 307 5.35 25.53 -25.27
CA GLU A 307 6.09 26.67 -25.83
C GLU A 307 7.47 26.84 -25.15
N ASN A 308 7.57 26.56 -23.85
CA ASN A 308 8.75 26.84 -23.03
C ASN A 308 9.64 25.62 -22.74
N GLY A 309 9.70 24.66 -23.67
CA GLY A 309 10.63 23.52 -23.60
C GLY A 309 10.03 22.21 -23.10
N GLY A 310 8.72 22.18 -22.83
CA GLY A 310 7.96 20.97 -22.53
C GLY A 310 8.15 20.43 -21.12
N ALA A 311 7.54 19.27 -20.90
CA ALA A 311 7.52 18.59 -19.60
C ALA A 311 8.94 18.24 -19.13
N GLY A 312 9.29 18.70 -17.93
CA GLY A 312 10.58 18.45 -17.28
C GLY A 312 11.63 19.54 -17.48
N VAL A 313 11.43 20.48 -18.42
CA VAL A 313 12.27 21.68 -18.58
C VAL A 313 11.52 22.91 -18.07
N TYR A 314 10.24 23.02 -18.41
CA TYR A 314 9.40 24.10 -17.95
C TYR A 314 9.16 24.03 -16.43
N SER A 315 9.46 25.13 -15.74
CA SER A 315 9.18 25.30 -14.31
C SER A 315 8.06 26.31 -14.13
N ALA A 316 6.87 25.82 -13.79
CA ALA A 316 5.71 26.66 -13.55
C ALA A 316 5.88 27.44 -12.23
N LYS A 317 5.87 28.78 -12.29
CA LYS A 317 5.86 29.63 -11.09
C LYS A 317 4.50 29.56 -10.39
N LEU A 318 4.47 29.10 -9.14
CA LEU A 318 3.24 29.02 -8.33
C LEU A 318 2.71 30.39 -7.92
N SER A 319 3.61 31.36 -7.67
CA SER A 319 3.27 32.73 -7.23
C SER A 319 2.54 33.57 -8.29
N LYS A 320 2.63 33.20 -9.57
CA LYS A 320 2.08 33.95 -10.73
C LYS A 320 0.60 34.28 -10.59
N HIS A 321 -0.18 33.42 -9.94
CA HIS A 321 -1.64 33.55 -9.82
C HIS A 321 -2.12 33.95 -8.43
N TYR A 322 -1.22 34.34 -7.52
CA TYR A 322 -1.61 34.83 -6.21
C TYR A 322 -2.30 36.19 -6.33
N ILE A 323 -3.30 36.41 -5.49
CA ILE A 323 -4.01 37.69 -5.38
C ILE A 323 -3.51 38.33 -4.08
N LEU A 324 -2.64 39.32 -4.21
CA LEU A 324 -2.07 40.09 -3.09
C LEU A 324 -2.57 41.52 -3.17
N ALA A 325 -2.40 42.30 -2.08
CA ALA A 325 -2.73 43.72 -2.08
C ALA A 325 -1.87 44.50 -3.08
N ASP A 326 -0.56 44.21 -3.10
CA ASP A 326 0.40 44.73 -4.07
C ASP A 326 0.99 43.60 -4.91
N ASP A 327 0.96 43.78 -6.23
CA ASP A 327 1.45 42.78 -7.18
C ASP A 327 2.99 42.68 -7.24
N SER A 328 3.70 43.71 -6.76
CA SER A 328 5.17 43.77 -6.73
C SER A 328 5.79 42.74 -5.78
N TRP A 329 5.09 42.38 -4.70
CA TRP A 329 5.60 41.49 -3.65
C TRP A 329 5.32 40.00 -3.93
N LYS A 330 4.81 39.65 -5.12
CA LYS A 330 4.50 38.24 -5.47
C LYS A 330 5.72 37.33 -5.50
N ASP A 331 6.89 37.88 -5.81
CA ASP A 331 8.16 37.15 -5.89
C ASP A 331 8.99 37.28 -4.59
N ASP A 332 8.47 37.94 -3.55
CA ASP A 332 9.17 38.10 -2.28
C ASP A 332 9.20 36.78 -1.49
N VAL A 333 10.35 36.51 -0.84
CA VAL A 333 10.56 35.30 -0.04
C VAL A 333 10.33 35.63 1.42
N MET A 334 9.33 35.00 2.04
CA MET A 334 9.06 35.15 3.46
C MET A 334 10.06 34.34 4.29
N PRO A 335 10.72 34.93 5.30
CA PRO A 335 11.62 34.18 6.18
C PRO A 335 10.81 33.17 7.00
N GLU A 336 11.18 31.90 6.96
CA GLU A 336 10.46 30.85 7.68
C GLU A 336 10.96 30.67 9.12
N ILE A 337 12.27 30.85 9.35
CA ILE A 337 12.95 30.59 10.62
C ILE A 337 13.81 31.78 11.00
N LEU A 338 13.68 32.22 12.24
CA LEU A 338 14.50 33.26 12.87
C LEU A 338 14.95 32.77 14.25
N ASP A 339 16.26 32.72 14.50
CA ASP A 339 16.88 32.36 15.79
C ASP A 339 16.36 31.07 16.46
N GLY A 340 16.02 30.06 15.65
CA GLY A 340 15.52 28.76 16.12
C GLY A 340 14.02 28.70 16.37
N HIS A 341 13.30 29.79 16.07
CA HIS A 341 11.85 29.89 16.12
C HIS A 341 11.27 30.03 14.70
N ASN A 342 10.05 29.53 14.48
CA ASN A 342 9.38 29.72 13.20
C ASN A 342 8.70 31.10 13.19
N VAL A 343 8.86 31.85 12.10
CA VAL A 343 8.26 33.18 11.95
C VAL A 343 6.74 33.11 11.90
N PHE A 344 6.18 32.06 11.28
CA PHE A 344 4.73 31.83 11.18
C PHE A 344 4.01 31.75 12.53
N ASP A 345 4.71 31.35 13.60
CA ASP A 345 4.13 31.26 14.94
C ASP A 345 3.86 32.65 15.55
N PHE A 346 4.44 33.71 14.96
CA PHE A 346 4.36 35.10 15.43
C PHE A 346 3.67 36.04 14.42
N ILE A 347 3.10 35.51 13.32
CA ILE A 347 2.36 36.32 12.35
C ILE A 347 0.95 36.57 12.89
N ASP A 348 0.73 37.77 13.43
CA ASP A 348 -0.56 38.26 13.89
C ASP A 348 -0.80 39.69 13.35
N PRO A 349 -2.05 40.04 12.95
CA PRO A 349 -2.36 41.39 12.47
C PRO A 349 -2.11 42.47 13.53
N ASP A 350 -2.23 42.12 14.81
CA ASP A 350 -2.16 43.05 15.94
C ASP A 350 -0.86 42.91 16.76
N ILE A 351 0.19 42.31 16.19
CA ILE A 351 1.43 41.97 16.92
C ILE A 351 2.10 43.19 17.57
N LEU A 352 2.05 44.36 16.92
CA LEU A 352 2.63 45.60 17.43
C LEU A 352 1.92 46.11 18.69
N GLN A 353 0.60 45.94 18.77
CA GLN A 353 -0.17 46.33 19.96
C GLN A 353 0.18 45.43 21.15
N ARG A 354 0.28 44.12 20.92
CA ARG A 354 0.69 43.16 21.95
C ARG A 354 2.12 43.41 22.43
N LEU A 355 3.02 43.82 21.53
CA LEU A 355 4.39 44.20 21.89
C LEU A 355 4.40 45.44 22.78
N GLU A 356 3.62 46.47 22.44
CA GLU A 356 3.52 47.71 23.23
C GLU A 356 2.97 47.44 24.65
N GLU A 357 2.00 46.53 24.80
CA GLU A 357 1.51 46.09 26.11
C GLU A 357 2.58 45.38 26.93
N LEU A 358 3.37 44.50 26.29
CA LEU A 358 4.44 43.75 26.94
C LEU A 358 5.58 44.68 27.37
N GLU A 359 5.96 45.64 26.53
CA GLU A 359 6.95 46.67 26.86
C GLU A 359 6.50 47.55 28.03
N LYS A 360 5.20 47.90 28.10
CA LYS A 360 4.62 48.61 29.26
C LYS A 360 4.68 47.78 30.53
N GLU A 361 4.41 46.47 30.45
CA GLU A 361 4.53 45.55 31.60
C GLU A 361 5.99 45.42 32.05
N GLU A 362 6.95 45.30 31.12
CA GLU A 362 8.37 45.26 31.43
C GLU A 362 8.88 46.57 32.04
N GLY A 363 8.43 47.73 31.53
CA GLY A 363 8.74 49.04 32.10
C GLY A 363 8.24 49.17 33.55
N LEU A 364 7.01 48.73 33.81
CA LEU A 364 6.46 48.66 35.17
C LEU A 364 7.26 47.71 36.09
N ARG A 365 7.76 46.58 35.56
CA ARG A 365 8.63 45.66 36.31
C ARG A 365 10.01 46.24 36.62
N GLN A 366 10.59 47.01 35.69
CA GLN A 366 11.85 47.73 35.93
C GLN A 366 11.70 48.83 36.97
N GLU A 367 10.60 49.60 36.94
CA GLU A 367 10.30 50.62 37.96
C GLU A 367 10.06 50.01 39.35
N GLN A 368 9.49 48.81 39.42
CA GLN A 368 9.31 48.06 40.67
C GLN A 368 10.61 47.43 41.21
N GLY A 369 11.74 47.58 40.49
CA GLY A 369 13.06 47.19 40.98
C GLY A 369 13.33 45.68 41.01
N ASP A 370 12.73 44.91 40.10
CA ASP A 370 12.92 43.46 40.01
C ASP A 370 14.13 43.05 39.14
N GLU A 371 15.06 43.98 38.88
CA GLU A 371 16.44 43.63 38.54
C GLU A 371 17.25 43.45 39.84
N GLY A 372 17.10 42.26 40.42
CA GLY A 372 17.83 41.85 41.61
C GLY A 372 19.34 41.65 41.36
N VAL A 373 20.08 42.74 41.21
CA VAL A 373 21.49 42.85 41.66
C VAL A 373 21.69 44.17 42.41
N LEU A 374 20.90 44.37 43.47
CA LEU A 374 21.17 45.36 44.50
C LEU A 374 21.98 44.70 45.61
N GLU A 375 23.30 44.88 45.58
CA GLU A 375 24.15 44.64 46.75
C GLU A 375 23.81 45.71 47.81
N MET A 376 22.85 45.40 48.68
CA MET A 376 22.55 46.23 49.85
C MET A 376 23.60 46.03 50.95
N GLU A 377 24.57 46.94 51.01
CA GLU A 377 25.32 47.26 52.24
C GLU A 377 24.40 48.04 53.21
N GLY A 378 24.14 47.49 54.39
CA GLY A 378 23.51 48.24 55.50
C GLY A 378 22.58 47.45 56.40
N GLY A 379 23.14 46.81 57.43
CA GLY A 379 22.42 46.23 58.57
C GLY A 379 23.41 46.00 59.72
N PRO A 380 22.99 46.13 61.00
CA PRO A 380 23.83 46.49 62.15
C PRO A 380 25.06 45.59 62.24
N GLU A 381 26.23 46.18 62.52
CA GLU A 381 27.49 45.46 62.65
C GLU A 381 27.35 44.32 63.66
N LEU A 382 27.11 43.12 63.13
CA LEU A 382 27.18 41.88 63.88
C LEU A 382 28.55 41.86 64.58
N THR A 383 28.53 41.68 65.90
CA THR A 383 29.75 41.52 66.71
C THR A 383 30.63 40.44 66.10
N SER A 384 31.95 40.47 66.32
CA SER A 384 32.87 39.47 65.72
C SER A 384 32.43 38.03 65.99
N GLU A 385 31.77 37.79 67.12
CA GLU A 385 31.19 36.50 67.50
C GLU A 385 29.92 36.18 66.70
N GLU A 386 29.03 37.15 66.47
CA GLU A 386 27.85 36.97 65.64
C GLU A 386 28.19 36.79 64.15
N LYS A 387 29.21 37.48 63.61
CA LYS A 387 29.70 37.24 62.25
C LYS A 387 30.26 35.82 62.10
N ALA A 388 30.99 35.34 63.11
CA ALA A 388 31.53 33.99 63.13
C ALA A 388 30.42 32.92 63.18
N THR A 389 29.41 33.11 64.04
CA THR A 389 28.27 32.18 64.12
C THR A 389 27.42 32.21 62.85
N LEU A 390 27.19 33.37 62.25
CA LEU A 390 26.43 33.50 60.99
C LEU A 390 27.19 32.86 59.82
N ALA A 391 28.51 33.02 59.77
CA ALA A 391 29.37 32.31 58.82
C ALA A 391 29.32 30.79 59.02
N GLU A 392 29.30 30.32 60.27
CA GLU A 392 29.19 28.90 60.60
C GLU A 392 27.82 28.33 60.22
N ILE A 393 26.73 29.09 60.44
CA ILE A 393 25.37 28.75 60.01
C ILE A 393 25.29 28.67 58.49
N ARG A 394 25.82 29.68 57.77
CA ARG A 394 25.86 29.69 56.28
C ARG A 394 26.65 28.50 55.75
N LYS A 395 27.80 28.19 56.34
CA LYS A 395 28.64 27.04 55.98
C LYS A 395 27.94 25.70 56.27
N ARG A 396 27.21 25.59 57.38
CA ARG A 396 26.42 24.39 57.70
C ARG A 396 25.23 24.22 56.77
N LYS A 397 24.56 25.32 56.40
CA LYS A 397 23.43 25.35 55.46
C LYS A 397 23.88 24.99 54.04
N SER A 398 25.01 25.52 53.57
CA SER A 398 25.57 25.19 52.26
C SER A 398 25.99 23.71 52.16
N LEU A 399 26.61 23.17 53.22
CA LEU A 399 26.91 21.74 53.32
C LEU A 399 25.65 20.87 53.30
N LEU A 400 24.58 21.28 53.99
CA LEU A 400 23.28 20.59 53.95
C LEU A 400 22.66 20.60 52.55
N ILE A 401 22.70 21.74 51.84
CA ILE A 401 22.19 21.86 50.47
C ILE A 401 23.01 21.01 49.50
N GLN A 402 24.35 21.03 49.60
CA GLN A 402 25.22 20.16 48.79
C GLN A 402 24.92 18.68 49.06
N GLN A 403 24.78 18.27 50.32
CA GLN A 403 24.38 16.91 50.67
C GLN A 403 22.99 16.56 50.13
N HIS A 404 22.05 17.50 50.13
CA HIS A 404 20.72 17.31 49.57
C HIS A 404 20.77 17.17 48.04
N ARG A 405 21.52 18.03 47.33
CA ARG A 405 21.73 17.94 45.88
C ARG A 405 22.38 16.61 45.49
N ILE A 406 23.37 16.15 46.23
CA ILE A 406 23.99 14.82 46.03
C ILE A 406 22.97 13.69 46.24
N LYS A 407 22.06 13.82 47.21
CA LYS A 407 20.97 12.86 47.42
C LYS A 407 19.94 12.90 46.29
N LYS A 408 19.57 14.08 45.78
CA LYS A 408 18.58 14.27 44.69
C LYS A 408 19.11 13.93 43.29
N SER A 409 20.37 14.23 42.96
CA SER A 409 20.97 13.87 41.66
C SER A 409 21.04 12.35 41.46
N THR A 410 21.07 11.59 42.56
CA THR A 410 20.96 10.13 42.53
C THR A 410 19.51 9.66 42.30
N ALA A 411 18.51 10.52 42.52
CA ALA A 411 17.07 10.23 42.45
C ALA A 411 16.46 10.48 41.05
N GLU A 412 17.00 11.40 40.26
CA GLU A 412 16.57 11.63 38.86
C GLU A 412 16.85 10.42 37.95
N SER A 413 17.83 9.59 38.31
CA SER A 413 18.21 8.39 37.56
C SER A 413 17.74 7.06 38.19
N ARG A 414 17.30 7.05 39.46
CA ARG A 414 16.87 5.84 40.20
C ARG A 414 15.92 6.16 41.36
N PRO A 415 14.96 5.28 41.70
CA PRO A 415 14.08 5.48 42.85
C PRO A 415 14.84 5.50 44.20
N THR A 416 14.42 6.37 45.13
CA THR A 416 15.03 6.49 46.47
C THR A 416 14.66 5.29 47.34
N VAL A 417 15.66 4.58 47.87
CA VAL A 417 15.42 3.37 48.70
C VAL A 417 14.80 3.75 50.05
N PRO A 418 13.68 3.13 50.46
CA PRO A 418 13.09 3.38 51.78
C PRO A 418 14.07 3.06 52.92
N ARG A 419 14.09 3.91 53.97
CA ARG A 419 15.02 3.78 55.12
C ARG A 419 14.97 2.40 55.81
N LYS A 420 13.84 1.69 55.71
CA LYS A 420 13.61 0.35 56.27
C LYS A 420 14.50 -0.74 55.64
N PHE A 421 14.92 -0.58 54.39
CA PHE A 421 15.67 -1.60 53.63
C PHE A 421 17.14 -1.19 53.37
N ASP A 422 17.73 -0.42 54.28
CA ASP A 422 19.11 0.09 54.12
C ASP A 422 20.16 -1.04 54.12
N LYS A 423 20.65 -1.37 52.93
CA LYS A 423 21.69 -2.38 52.72
C LYS A 423 23.07 -1.96 53.27
N ASP A 424 23.30 -0.67 53.51
CA ASP A 424 24.62 -0.17 53.94
C ASP A 424 24.79 -0.15 55.47
N LYS A 425 23.74 -0.53 56.24
CA LYS A 425 23.73 -0.53 57.72
C LYS A 425 24.20 0.79 58.32
N LYS A 426 23.81 1.92 57.72
CA LYS A 426 24.31 3.24 58.10
C LYS A 426 23.66 3.79 59.38
N TYR A 427 22.63 3.13 59.91
CA TYR A 427 21.96 3.49 61.15
C TYR A 427 22.41 2.56 62.29
N THR A 428 23.59 2.82 62.84
CA THR A 428 24.15 2.11 64.00
C THR A 428 23.85 2.86 65.30
N SER A 429 23.86 2.15 66.44
CA SER A 429 23.72 2.77 67.77
C SER A 429 24.83 3.80 68.04
N GLU A 430 26.03 3.59 67.51
CA GLU A 430 27.14 4.55 67.63
C GLU A 430 26.93 5.81 66.80
N ARG A 431 26.42 5.70 65.57
CA ARG A 431 26.12 6.88 64.75
C ARG A 431 24.95 7.66 65.32
N MET A 432 23.90 6.95 65.74
CA MET A 432 22.76 7.55 66.44
C MET A 432 23.26 8.27 67.70
N GLY A 433 24.13 7.64 68.48
CA GLY A 433 24.76 8.26 69.65
C GLY A 433 25.53 9.53 69.29
N ARG A 434 26.42 9.49 68.29
CA ARG A 434 27.18 10.66 67.84
C ARG A 434 26.30 11.78 67.30
N GLN A 435 25.19 11.47 66.61
CA GLN A 435 24.27 12.49 66.10
C GLN A 435 23.43 13.11 67.22
N LEU A 436 22.96 12.31 68.18
CA LEU A 436 22.24 12.81 69.36
C LEU A 436 23.17 13.66 70.24
N SER A 437 24.39 13.21 70.49
CA SER A 437 25.41 14.00 71.20
C SER A 437 25.80 15.27 70.45
N GLY A 438 25.89 15.22 69.11
CA GLY A 438 26.13 16.39 68.26
C GLY A 438 24.92 17.35 68.17
N LEU A 439 23.75 16.93 68.64
CA LEU A 439 22.57 17.76 68.87
C LEU A 439 22.43 18.17 70.35
N GLY A 440 23.37 17.76 71.22
CA GLY A 440 23.37 18.07 72.65
C GLY A 440 22.51 17.15 73.52
N LEU A 441 22.01 16.02 73.00
CA LEU A 441 21.17 15.06 73.72
C LEU A 441 22.00 13.88 74.24
N ASP A 442 21.75 13.43 75.49
CA ASP A 442 22.43 12.27 76.07
C ASP A 442 21.94 10.95 75.43
N PRO A 443 22.82 10.20 74.73
CA PRO A 443 22.42 8.99 74.01
C PRO A 443 22.38 7.72 74.88
N THR A 444 22.77 7.77 76.16
CA THR A 444 22.99 6.59 77.01
C THR A 444 21.77 5.66 77.09
N LEU A 445 20.57 6.22 77.29
CA LEU A 445 19.31 5.46 77.38
C LEU A 445 18.93 4.81 76.04
N ALA A 446 19.09 5.53 74.93
CA ALA A 446 18.79 5.02 73.59
C ALA A 446 19.76 3.91 73.16
N VAL A 447 21.04 4.05 73.50
CA VAL A 447 22.09 3.05 73.20
C VAL A 447 21.92 1.80 74.06
N LYS A 448 21.56 1.93 75.35
CA LYS A 448 21.26 0.78 76.22
C LYS A 448 20.08 -0.06 75.70
N ARG A 449 19.00 0.59 75.25
CA ARG A 449 17.83 -0.09 74.64
C ARG A 449 18.19 -0.82 73.32
N ALA A 450 19.14 -0.30 72.55
CA ALA A 450 19.62 -0.96 71.34
C ALA A 450 20.55 -2.15 71.65
N ARG A 451 21.40 -2.04 72.69
CA ARG A 451 22.33 -3.09 73.13
C ARG A 451 21.64 -4.29 73.78
N SER A 452 20.50 -4.12 74.45
CA SER A 452 19.78 -5.23 75.10
C SER A 452 19.17 -6.26 74.13
N LYS A 453 19.11 -5.95 72.82
CA LYS A 453 18.59 -6.87 71.78
C LYS A 453 19.65 -7.77 71.13
N SER A 454 20.94 -7.68 71.47
CA SER A 454 22.00 -8.52 70.86
C SER A 454 22.29 -9.79 71.67
N ARG A 455 21.84 -10.98 71.20
CA ARG A 455 22.17 -12.30 71.80
C ARG A 455 23.57 -12.79 71.40
N GLY A 456 24.37 -13.18 72.41
CA GLY A 456 25.16 -14.43 72.51
C GLY A 456 26.40 -14.66 71.62
N ARG A 457 27.59 -14.70 72.25
CA ARG A 457 28.92 -15.05 71.71
C ARG A 457 29.05 -16.58 71.47
N LYS A 458 29.53 -17.05 70.31
CA LYS A 458 29.88 -18.47 70.03
C LYS A 458 31.38 -18.75 70.30
N ARG A 459 31.70 -19.93 70.86
CA ARG A 459 33.06 -20.49 71.13
C ARG A 459 33.64 -21.17 69.88
N GLU A 460 34.95 -21.08 69.65
CA GLU A 460 35.72 -21.94 68.73
C GLU A 460 36.64 -22.91 69.52
N ARG A 461 36.87 -24.12 68.97
CA ARG A 461 37.78 -25.17 69.49
C ARG A 461 39.04 -25.22 68.61
N SER A 462 40.18 -25.48 69.25
CA SER A 462 41.56 -25.47 68.75
C SER A 462 41.96 -26.65 67.85
N LEU A 463 42.90 -26.42 66.92
CA LEU A 463 43.87 -27.41 66.42
C LEU A 463 45.24 -26.74 66.18
N SER A 464 46.29 -27.56 66.40
CA SER A 464 47.74 -27.36 66.27
C SER A 464 48.46 -26.52 67.33
N GLY A 465 49.08 -27.23 68.27
CA GLY A 465 50.20 -26.76 69.05
C GLY A 465 51.55 -26.99 68.37
N MET A 466 52.58 -26.68 69.16
CA MET A 466 54.01 -26.90 69.00
C MET A 466 54.74 -25.99 68.00
N GLY A 467 55.67 -25.19 68.55
CA GLY A 467 56.61 -24.40 67.77
C GLY A 467 57.17 -23.23 68.56
N ASP A 468 58.02 -23.56 69.53
CA ASP A 468 58.90 -22.68 70.29
C ASP A 468 59.57 -21.61 69.42
N SER A 469 59.49 -20.34 69.84
CA SER A 469 60.62 -19.39 69.77
C SER A 469 60.21 -18.10 70.46
N MET A 470 60.96 -17.82 71.52
CA MET A 470 61.03 -16.55 72.24
C MET A 470 61.32 -15.41 71.28
N ASP A 471 60.69 -14.27 71.52
CA ASP A 471 61.30 -12.93 71.65
C ASP A 471 60.14 -11.93 71.75
N VAL A 472 59.73 -11.59 72.97
CA VAL A 472 60.26 -10.47 73.77
C VAL A 472 60.06 -9.14 73.04
N ASP A 473 59.01 -8.45 73.50
CA ASP A 473 58.94 -7.02 73.81
C ASP A 473 59.58 -6.06 72.80
N GLY A 474 58.86 -5.09 72.29
CA GLY A 474 58.10 -4.15 73.09
C GLY A 474 58.13 -2.82 72.34
N ASP A 475 57.10 -2.02 72.63
CA ASP A 475 57.14 -0.56 72.81
C ASP A 475 58.02 0.29 71.87
N GLU A 476 57.39 1.23 71.17
CA GLU A 476 57.39 2.60 71.68
C GLU A 476 56.60 3.54 70.77
N GLU A 477 56.10 4.57 71.44
CA GLU A 477 55.33 5.69 70.94
C GLU A 477 56.07 6.46 69.85
N THR A 478 55.36 6.84 68.77
CA THR A 478 55.18 8.26 68.42
C THR A 478 54.33 8.42 67.15
N PRO A 479 53.60 9.53 67.04
CA PRO A 479 52.37 9.58 66.27
C PRO A 479 52.56 10.47 65.04
N ASN A 480 52.86 9.92 63.86
CA ASN A 480 52.62 10.64 62.58
C ASN A 480 52.78 9.79 61.30
N LYS A 481 52.00 8.72 61.15
CA LYS A 481 51.91 7.95 59.88
C LYS A 481 50.50 7.76 59.32
N LYS A 482 49.56 8.65 59.63
CA LYS A 482 48.20 8.62 59.03
C LYS A 482 47.94 9.70 57.98
N LYS A 483 48.84 10.68 57.78
CA LYS A 483 48.61 11.83 56.87
C LYS A 483 49.29 11.75 55.49
N LEU A 484 50.06 10.71 55.15
CA LEU A 484 50.82 10.66 53.88
C LEU A 484 50.19 9.84 52.73
N LYS A 485 48.98 9.29 52.90
CA LYS A 485 48.33 8.44 51.87
C LYS A 485 47.04 9.02 51.25
N LEU A 486 46.72 10.28 51.55
CA LEU A 486 45.46 10.93 51.11
C LEU A 486 45.60 11.90 49.91
N MET A 487 46.81 12.17 49.43
CA MET A 487 47.07 13.25 48.44
C MET A 487 47.61 12.79 47.07
N LEU A 488 47.65 11.49 46.77
CA LEU A 488 47.92 10.97 45.40
C LEU A 488 46.68 10.31 44.76
N SER A 489 45.50 10.81 45.08
CA SER A 489 44.23 10.32 44.55
C SER A 489 43.27 11.45 44.17
N ARG A 490 43.75 12.39 43.35
CA ARG A 490 42.89 13.22 42.51
C ARG A 490 43.18 12.92 41.04
N SER A 491 42.47 11.92 40.50
CA SER A 491 41.72 12.00 39.24
C SER A 491 41.39 10.60 38.69
N ARG A 492 40.16 10.47 38.20
CA ARG A 492 39.60 9.33 37.43
C ARG A 492 39.02 8.16 38.24
N SER A 493 37.92 8.52 38.89
CA SER A 493 36.64 7.81 38.91
C SER A 493 36.36 6.86 37.72
N ARG A 494 35.97 5.61 38.01
CA ARG A 494 34.68 5.03 37.53
C ARG A 494 34.34 3.69 38.22
N SER A 495 33.13 3.69 38.78
CA SER A 495 32.16 2.58 38.94
C SER A 495 32.53 1.30 39.73
N ARG A 496 32.08 1.31 41.00
CA ARG A 496 31.25 0.28 41.67
C ARG A 496 31.32 -1.16 41.13
N SER A 497 31.74 -2.08 42.00
CA SER A 497 30.85 -3.11 42.55
C SER A 497 31.26 -3.45 43.98
N ARG A 498 30.24 -3.62 44.82
CA ARG A 498 30.28 -4.06 46.23
C ARG A 498 31.12 -5.34 46.34
N SER A 499 31.80 -5.62 47.45
CA SER A 499 31.13 -6.30 48.57
C SER A 499 31.97 -6.36 49.85
N LYS A 500 31.26 -6.23 50.98
CA LYS A 500 31.64 -6.83 52.26
C LYS A 500 31.57 -8.37 52.12
N SER A 501 32.51 -9.03 52.78
CA SER A 501 32.58 -10.43 53.27
C SER A 501 32.52 -11.59 52.25
N ARG A 502 33.58 -12.41 52.33
CA ARG A 502 33.96 -13.62 51.59
C ARG A 502 33.10 -14.87 51.90
N LEU A 503 33.04 -15.76 50.91
CA LEU A 503 32.76 -17.22 50.96
C LEU A 503 33.98 -17.96 50.32
N PRO A 504 34.17 -19.28 50.55
CA PRO A 504 35.50 -19.87 50.81
C PRO A 504 36.39 -20.29 49.64
N ASN A 505 36.19 -19.84 48.40
CA ASN A 505 36.93 -20.43 47.27
C ASN A 505 37.46 -19.45 46.21
N GLU A 506 37.62 -18.17 46.56
CA GLU A 506 38.32 -17.22 45.71
C GLU A 506 39.75 -16.99 46.21
N LEU A 507 40.70 -17.71 45.60
CA LEU A 507 42.11 -17.31 45.54
C LEU A 507 42.17 -15.85 45.12
N VAL A 508 42.61 -14.97 46.01
CA VAL A 508 42.77 -13.57 45.64
C VAL A 508 44.00 -13.45 44.76
N PRO A 509 43.90 -12.85 43.55
CA PRO A 509 45.05 -12.66 42.68
C PRO A 509 46.20 -11.95 43.43
N GLY A 510 47.29 -12.70 43.58
CA GLY A 510 48.52 -12.26 44.23
C GLY A 510 48.59 -12.39 45.74
N GLU A 511 47.91 -13.37 46.35
CA GLU A 511 48.21 -13.86 47.70
C GLU A 511 49.49 -14.73 47.77
N GLY A 512 50.06 -15.13 46.62
CA GLY A 512 51.31 -15.94 46.54
C GLY A 512 52.58 -15.20 46.10
N PHE A 513 52.54 -13.87 45.93
CA PHE A 513 53.73 -13.08 45.60
C PHE A 513 54.31 -12.43 46.85
N LYS A 514 55.64 -12.53 46.99
CA LYS A 514 56.36 -12.13 48.20
C LYS A 514 56.25 -10.63 48.48
N ASP A 515 56.42 -9.81 47.43
CA ASP A 515 56.47 -8.34 47.55
C ASP A 515 55.43 -7.62 46.68
N THR A 516 55.06 -6.40 47.08
CA THR A 516 54.07 -5.58 46.37
C THR A 516 54.51 -5.20 44.96
N ALA A 517 55.81 -5.05 44.71
CA ALA A 517 56.38 -4.79 43.39
C ALA A 517 56.34 -6.04 42.47
N GLN A 518 56.49 -7.24 43.03
CA GLN A 518 56.29 -8.48 42.28
C GLN A 518 54.80 -8.67 41.95
N LYS A 519 53.92 -8.32 42.88
CA LYS A 519 52.46 -8.35 42.66
C LYS A 519 52.02 -7.40 41.54
N SER A 520 52.56 -6.18 41.47
CA SER A 520 52.25 -5.26 40.37
C SER A 520 52.79 -5.77 39.03
N LYS A 521 54.03 -6.28 39.00
CA LYS A 521 54.60 -6.91 37.79
C LYS A 521 53.79 -8.12 37.33
N ALA A 522 53.31 -8.96 38.25
CA ALA A 522 52.47 -10.11 37.93
C ALA A 522 51.10 -9.69 37.36
N ILE A 523 50.49 -8.62 37.89
CA ILE A 523 49.25 -8.07 37.34
C ILE A 523 49.46 -7.52 35.92
N ASP A 524 50.60 -6.86 35.67
CA ASP A 524 50.91 -6.33 34.34
C ASP A 524 51.26 -7.44 33.33
N LEU A 525 51.96 -8.50 33.77
CA LEU A 525 52.16 -9.71 32.99
C LEU A 525 50.84 -10.42 32.68
N ALA A 526 49.90 -10.48 33.63
CA ALA A 526 48.57 -11.02 33.39
C ALA A 526 47.81 -10.18 32.36
N LYS A 527 47.80 -8.84 32.48
CA LYS A 527 47.17 -7.96 31.47
C LYS A 527 47.80 -8.12 30.08
N ASN A 528 49.11 -8.33 30.01
CA ASN A 528 49.80 -8.60 28.76
C ASN A 528 49.42 -9.97 28.17
N SER A 529 49.24 -11.01 28.98
CA SER A 529 48.80 -12.33 28.50
C SER A 529 47.37 -12.31 27.94
N PHE A 530 46.49 -11.42 28.43
CA PHE A 530 45.16 -11.21 27.87
C PHE A 530 45.17 -10.54 26.48
N LYS A 531 46.25 -9.88 26.04
CA LYS A 531 46.29 -9.15 24.75
C LYS A 531 45.98 -10.03 23.54
N VAL A 532 46.46 -11.28 23.52
CA VAL A 532 46.20 -12.21 22.40
C VAL A 532 44.71 -12.55 22.32
N ARG A 533 44.06 -12.82 23.46
CA ARG A 533 42.61 -13.10 23.52
C ARG A 533 41.77 -11.88 23.21
N ASN A 534 42.19 -10.71 23.69
CA ASN A 534 41.51 -9.45 23.38
C ASN A 534 41.63 -9.11 21.90
N LYS A 535 42.77 -9.39 21.25
CA LYS A 535 42.96 -9.26 19.81
C LYS A 535 42.03 -10.19 19.02
N ALA A 536 41.77 -11.39 19.54
CA ALA A 536 40.76 -12.32 19.01
C ALA A 536 39.31 -12.00 19.45
N ALA A 537 39.10 -10.90 20.18
CA ALA A 537 37.81 -10.45 20.70
C ALA A 537 37.05 -11.46 21.59
N CYS A 538 37.76 -12.34 22.30
CA CYS A 538 37.14 -13.28 23.25
C CYS A 538 36.54 -12.53 24.46
N LYS A 539 35.40 -12.99 24.99
CA LYS A 539 34.69 -12.33 26.11
C LYS A 539 35.32 -12.57 27.49
N GLY A 540 36.46 -13.26 27.56
CA GLY A 540 37.19 -13.56 28.78
C GLY A 540 38.06 -14.81 28.65
N GLU A 541 38.64 -15.30 29.74
CA GLU A 541 39.45 -16.54 29.74
C GLU A 541 38.63 -17.83 29.75
N GLY A 542 37.38 -17.76 30.21
CA GLY A 542 36.40 -18.85 30.14
C GLY A 542 35.75 -18.99 28.77
N ASP A 543 35.89 -17.98 27.90
CA ASP A 543 35.39 -18.03 26.53
C ASP A 543 36.39 -18.75 25.63
N ARG A 544 36.27 -20.08 25.61
CA ARG A 544 37.05 -20.99 24.76
C ARG A 544 36.19 -21.62 23.67
N THR A 545 35.08 -20.96 23.32
CA THR A 545 34.18 -21.48 22.30
C THR A 545 34.91 -21.52 20.97
N ILE A 546 35.21 -22.73 20.48
CA ILE A 546 35.77 -22.92 19.15
C ILE A 546 34.60 -22.79 18.17
N PRO A 547 34.51 -21.70 17.38
CA PRO A 547 33.45 -21.58 16.40
C PRO A 547 33.64 -22.69 15.37
N ASN A 548 32.58 -23.44 15.10
CA ASN A 548 32.62 -24.40 14.01
C ASN A 548 32.52 -23.63 12.69
N LEU A 549 33.66 -23.19 12.16
CA LEU A 549 33.75 -22.37 10.94
C LEU A 549 33.21 -23.11 9.71
N LYS A 550 33.25 -24.44 9.73
CA LYS A 550 32.68 -25.30 8.68
C LYS A 550 31.70 -26.29 9.31
N PRO A 551 30.53 -25.83 9.81
CA PRO A 551 29.62 -26.70 10.50
C PRO A 551 29.06 -27.73 9.53
N LYS A 552 29.14 -29.00 9.94
CA LYS A 552 28.91 -30.15 9.06
C LYS A 552 27.56 -30.08 8.34
N HIS A 553 26.50 -29.59 8.99
CA HIS A 553 25.17 -29.48 8.37
C HIS A 553 25.07 -28.43 7.22
N LEU A 554 26.03 -27.50 7.11
CA LEU A 554 26.11 -26.57 5.98
C LEU A 554 26.95 -27.12 4.81
N PHE A 555 27.99 -27.90 5.13
CA PHE A 555 28.99 -28.35 4.16
C PHE A 555 28.92 -29.85 3.82
N SER A 556 28.11 -30.61 4.54
CA SER A 556 27.92 -32.05 4.38
C SER A 556 26.43 -32.36 4.18
N GLY A 557 26.17 -33.31 3.29
CA GLY A 557 24.83 -33.60 2.80
C GLY A 557 24.46 -32.70 1.62
N LYS A 558 23.52 -33.18 0.80
CA LYS A 558 22.87 -32.40 -0.26
C LYS A 558 21.39 -32.36 0.05
N ARG A 559 20.73 -31.23 -0.16
CA ARG A 559 19.27 -31.12 0.00
C ARG A 559 18.59 -32.14 -0.91
N SER A 560 17.77 -33.01 -0.33
CA SER A 560 16.93 -33.96 -1.06
C SER A 560 15.50 -33.43 -1.17
N ASN A 561 14.71 -34.01 -2.08
CA ASN A 561 13.38 -33.51 -2.46
C ASN A 561 12.26 -33.81 -1.44
N GLY A 562 12.60 -33.96 -0.16
CA GLY A 562 11.66 -34.10 0.94
C GLY A 562 11.79 -32.92 1.92
N LYS A 563 11.57 -33.20 3.21
CA LYS A 563 11.75 -32.18 4.26
C LYS A 563 13.18 -31.63 4.23
N THR A 564 13.28 -30.30 4.11
CA THR A 564 14.56 -29.61 4.12
C THR A 564 15.03 -29.38 5.56
N GLN A 565 16.36 -29.36 5.77
CA GLN A 565 16.94 -29.19 7.10
C GLN A 565 16.95 -27.74 7.60
N ARG A 566 16.62 -26.79 6.74
CA ARG A 566 16.46 -25.36 7.05
C ARG A 566 15.27 -24.84 6.29
N ARG A 567 14.49 -23.97 6.94
CA ARG A 567 13.29 -23.35 6.39
C ARG A 567 13.57 -22.65 5.06
#